data_AF-A0A925VGM3-F1
#
_entry.id   AF-A0A925VGM3-F1
#
_cell.length_a   1.000
_cell.length_b   1.000
_cell.length_c   1.000
_cell.angle_alpha   90.00
_cell.angle_beta   90.00
_cell.angle_gamma   90.00
#
_symmetry.space_group_name_H-M   'P 1'
#
loop_
_entity.id
_entity.type
_entity.pdbx_description
1 polymer ?
#
loop_
_entity_poly.entity_id
_entity_poly.type
_entity_poly.pdbx_seq_one_letter_code
_entity_poly.pdbx_strand_id
1 'polypeptide(L)'
;MTSAGHGPNIGHGYVKYVVIDRQGNELPPVIFPAMIGRAARSVVGALARAETVSSGGAQWWVGEDALLAPSPLTILAQERLSD
;
A
#
# COMPACT_ATOMS: atom_id res chain seq x y z
N MET A 1 -9.64 2.74 -31.06
CA MET A 1 -9.80 3.17 -29.65
C MET A 1 -8.84 2.34 -28.82
N THR A 2 -7.83 2.97 -28.23
CA THR A 2 -6.99 2.33 -27.21
C THR A 2 -7.78 2.33 -25.90
N SER A 3 -8.04 1.15 -25.33
CA SER A 3 -8.66 1.06 -24.01
C SER A 3 -7.59 1.30 -22.94
N ALA A 4 -7.97 1.94 -21.83
CA ALA A 4 -7.12 1.97 -20.65
C ALA A 4 -6.76 0.53 -20.23
N GLY A 5 -5.55 0.34 -19.71
CA GLY A 5 -5.02 -0.94 -19.30
C GLY A 5 -4.28 -0.83 -17.97
N HIS A 6 -4.06 -1.96 -17.31
CA HIS A 6 -3.21 -2.02 -16.13
C HIS A 6 -2.64 -3.42 -15.97
N GLY A 7 -1.52 -3.54 -15.27
CA GLY A 7 -0.87 -4.83 -15.05
C GLY A 7 0.08 -4.82 -13.87
N PRO A 8 0.01 -5.84 -12.99
CA PRO A 8 1.04 -6.08 -11.98
C PRO A 8 2.21 -6.89 -12.57
N ASN A 9 3.43 -6.53 -12.18
CA ASN A 9 4.61 -7.38 -12.29
C ASN A 9 5.04 -7.74 -10.87
N ILE A 10 4.91 -9.02 -10.53
CA ILE A 10 5.11 -9.54 -9.17
C ILE A 10 6.51 -10.15 -9.08
N GLY A 11 7.43 -9.43 -8.45
CA GLY A 11 8.75 -9.92 -8.09
C GLY A 11 8.80 -10.46 -6.66
N HIS A 12 9.93 -11.09 -6.31
CA HIS A 12 10.14 -11.64 -4.97
C HIS A 12 10.24 -10.56 -3.87
N GLY A 13 10.94 -9.46 -4.14
CA GLY A 13 11.12 -8.36 -3.18
C GLY A 13 10.17 -7.18 -3.38
N TYR A 14 9.72 -6.95 -4.62
CA TYR A 14 8.92 -5.79 -4.99
C TYR A 14 7.87 -6.16 -6.03
N VAL A 15 6.75 -5.45 -6.01
CA VAL A 15 5.72 -5.44 -7.04
C VAL A 15 5.79 -4.11 -7.78
N LYS A 16 5.81 -4.15 -9.11
CA LYS A 16 5.64 -2.98 -9.98
C LYS A 16 4.23 -3.01 -10.55
N TYR A 17 3.46 -1.95 -10.35
CA TYR A 17 2.13 -1.79 -10.92
C TYR A 17 2.13 -0.70 -11.99
N VAL A 18 1.66 -1.03 -13.18
CA VAL A 18 1.64 -0.14 -14.35
C VAL A 18 0.21 0.14 -14.74
N VAL A 19 -0.08 1.39 -15.09
CA VAL A 19 -1.37 1.84 -15.63
C VAL A 19 -1.12 2.50 -16.98
N ILE A 20 -1.90 2.11 -17.98
CA ILE A 20 -1.97 2.76 -19.29
C ILE A 20 -3.28 3.55 -19.32
N ASP A 21 -3.18 4.86 -19.54
CA ASP A 21 -4.33 5.74 -19.61
C ASP A 21 -5.18 5.51 -20.89
N ARG A 22 -6.28 6.24 -21.03
CA ARG A 22 -7.16 6.11 -22.22
C ARG A 22 -6.50 6.63 -23.50
N GLN A 23 -5.45 7.42 -23.39
CA GLN A 23 -4.66 7.96 -24.49
C GLN A 23 -3.56 7.00 -24.93
N GLY A 24 -3.34 5.91 -24.18
CA GLY A 24 -2.30 4.92 -24.44
C GLY A 24 -0.95 5.26 -23.80
N ASN A 25 -0.88 6.25 -22.92
CA ASN A 25 0.35 6.60 -22.22
C ASN A 25 0.52 5.71 -20.97
N GLU A 26 1.73 5.21 -20.76
CA GLU A 26 2.11 4.60 -19.49
C GLU A 26 2.26 5.71 -18.43
N LEU A 27 1.47 5.63 -17.37
CA LEU A 27 1.62 6.49 -16.20
C LEU A 27 2.83 6.04 -15.36
N PRO A 28 3.45 6.94 -14.58
CA PRO A 28 4.54 6.56 -13.68
C PRO A 28 4.18 5.32 -12.85
N PRO A 29 5.02 4.28 -12.85
CA PRO A 29 4.70 3.03 -12.18
C PRO A 29 4.73 3.20 -10.67
N VAL A 30 3.83 2.51 -9.98
CA VAL A 30 3.89 2.39 -8.51
C VAL A 30 4.72 1.16 -8.18
N ILE A 31 5.74 1.30 -7.36
CA ILE A 31 6.60 0.21 -6.92
C ILE A 31 6.51 0.14 -5.39
N PHE A 32 6.23 -1.04 -4.86
CA PHE A 32 6.11 -1.27 -3.42
C PHE A 32 6.65 -2.66 -3.06
N PRO A 33 7.10 -2.87 -1.81
CA PRO A 33 7.55 -4.16 -1.31
C PRO A 33 6.52 -5.28 -1.51
N ALA A 34 6.96 -6.46 -1.90
CA ALA A 34 6.11 -7.64 -2.10
C ALA A 34 5.78 -8.32 -0.75
N MET A 35 5.11 -7.59 0.14
CA MET A 35 4.77 -8.06 1.48
C MET A 35 3.35 -7.71 1.88
N ILE A 36 2.79 -8.60 2.71
CA ILE A 36 1.51 -8.41 3.40
C ILE A 36 1.70 -8.73 4.88
N GLY A 37 1.04 -7.96 5.72
CA GLY A 37 1.02 -8.14 7.16
C GLY A 37 -0.42 -8.15 7.67
N ARG A 38 -0.71 -8.96 8.70
CA ARG A 38 -2.03 -8.86 9.36
C ARG A 38 -2.16 -7.48 9.97
N ALA A 39 -3.20 -6.75 9.57
CA ALA A 39 -3.48 -5.46 10.18
C ALA A 39 -3.84 -5.67 11.65
N ALA A 40 -3.06 -5.08 12.55
CA ALA A 40 -3.40 -5.01 13.96
C ALA A 40 -4.37 -3.85 14.21
N ARG A 41 -5.08 -3.90 15.35
CA ARG A 41 -5.96 -2.79 15.76
C ARG A 41 -5.16 -1.49 15.85
N SER A 42 -5.72 -0.41 15.30
CA SER A 42 -5.27 0.95 15.61
C SER A 42 -5.50 1.18 17.11
N VAL A 43 -4.47 1.66 17.82
CA VAL A 43 -4.60 1.96 19.25
C VAL A 43 -5.18 3.34 19.47
N VAL A 44 -5.90 3.52 20.58
CA VAL A 44 -6.42 4.83 21.00
C VAL A 44 -5.24 5.80 21.13
N GLY A 45 -5.25 6.88 20.36
CA GLY A 45 -4.17 7.88 20.32
C GLY A 45 -3.26 7.84 19.09
N ALA A 46 -3.48 6.92 18.13
CA ALA A 46 -2.75 6.93 16.86
C ALA A 46 -3.12 8.18 16.03
N LEU A 47 -2.10 9.00 15.72
CA LEU A 47 -2.27 10.25 14.95
C LEU A 47 -2.47 10.01 13.45
N ALA A 48 -2.02 8.85 12.94
CA ALA A 48 -2.16 8.45 11.55
C ALA A 48 -2.92 7.13 11.42
N ARG A 49 -3.83 7.06 10.44
CA ARG A 49 -4.47 5.82 10.01
C ARG A 49 -3.65 5.22 8.86
N ALA A 50 -2.99 4.10 9.09
CA ALA A 50 -2.48 3.27 7.98
C ALA A 50 -3.69 2.67 7.24
N GLU A 51 -3.69 2.76 5.91
CA GLU A 51 -4.77 2.19 5.11
C GLU A 51 -4.71 0.66 5.17
N THR A 52 -5.89 0.02 5.15
CA THR A 52 -5.99 -1.44 5.21
C THR A 52 -6.78 -1.95 4.02
N VAL A 53 -6.38 -3.11 3.51
CA VAL A 53 -7.08 -3.82 2.45
C VAL A 53 -7.86 -4.96 3.07
N SER A 54 -9.17 -5.00 2.80
CA SER A 54 -10.04 -6.10 3.22
C SER A 54 -9.99 -7.22 2.18
N SER A 55 -9.57 -8.42 2.59
CA SER A 55 -9.57 -9.61 1.73
C SER A 55 -9.72 -10.89 2.54
N GLY A 56 -10.60 -11.78 2.10
CA GLY A 56 -10.86 -13.05 2.78
C GLY A 56 -11.41 -12.90 4.20
N GLY A 57 -12.26 -11.88 4.45
CA GLY A 57 -12.87 -11.64 5.75
C GLY A 57 -11.95 -11.02 6.80
N ALA A 58 -10.78 -10.54 6.42
CA ALA A 58 -9.81 -9.96 7.33
C ALA A 58 -9.08 -8.76 6.73
N GLN A 59 -8.43 -7.98 7.59
CA GLN A 59 -7.73 -6.75 7.23
C GLN A 59 -6.22 -6.97 7.11
N TRP A 60 -5.63 -6.32 6.11
CA TRP A 60 -4.22 -6.46 5.76
C TRP A 60 -3.57 -5.10 5.57
N TRP A 61 -2.33 -4.98 6.06
CA TRP A 61 -1.38 -3.97 5.58
C TRP A 61 -0.59 -4.55 4.40
N VAL A 62 -0.22 -3.70 3.46
CA VAL A 62 0.44 -4.08 2.20
C VAL A 62 1.63 -3.16 1.94
N GLY A 63 2.64 -3.63 1.21
CA GLY A 63 3.81 -2.80 0.90
C GLY A 63 4.54 -2.38 2.17
N GLU A 64 4.98 -1.13 2.24
CA GLU A 64 5.69 -0.56 3.39
C GLU A 64 4.90 -0.67 4.69
N ASP A 65 3.56 -0.56 4.65
CA ASP A 65 2.72 -0.65 5.85
C ASP A 65 2.76 -2.06 6.47
N ALA A 66 3.09 -3.08 5.70
CA ALA A 66 3.22 -4.44 6.23
C ALA A 66 4.42 -4.58 7.20
N LEU A 67 5.40 -3.67 7.16
CA LEU A 67 6.50 -3.61 8.13
C LEU A 67 6.00 -3.29 9.54
N LEU A 68 4.79 -2.74 9.67
CA LEU A 68 4.17 -2.42 10.94
C LEU A 68 3.61 -3.68 11.62
N ALA A 69 3.41 -4.79 10.90
CA ALA A 69 2.85 -6.02 11.46
C ALA A 69 3.87 -6.81 12.32
N PRO A 70 3.43 -7.48 13.40
CA PRO A 70 2.09 -7.48 14.00
C PRO A 70 1.90 -6.34 15.03
N SER A 71 2.81 -5.37 15.06
CA SER A 71 2.85 -4.35 16.09
C SER A 71 1.66 -3.40 15.97
N PRO A 72 0.93 -3.15 17.07
CA PRO A 72 -0.07 -2.10 17.09
C PRO A 72 0.58 -0.73 16.87
N LEU A 73 -0.01 0.10 16.01
CA LEU A 73 0.52 1.41 15.66
C LEU A 73 0.38 2.42 16.81
N THR A 74 1.42 2.56 17.62
CA THR A 74 1.63 3.74 18.48
C THR A 74 2.48 4.77 17.73
N ILE A 75 2.03 5.26 16.57
CA ILE A 75 2.72 6.39 15.91
C ILE A 75 2.39 7.66 16.70
N LEU A 76 3.24 7.95 17.68
CA LEU A 76 3.20 9.16 18.51
C LEU A 76 4.01 10.31 17.89
N ALA A 77 4.81 10.06 16.86
CA ALA A 77 5.67 11.06 16.22
C ALA A 77 5.36 11.15 14.72
N GLN A 78 4.70 12.24 14.34
CA GLN A 78 4.54 12.69 12.97
C GLN A 78 5.85 13.38 12.54
N GLU A 79 6.82 12.63 12.02
CA GLU A 79 8.03 13.21 11.37
C GLU A 79 7.84 13.44 9.86
N ARG A 80 6.61 13.45 9.37
CA ARG A 80 6.28 14.05 8.07
C ARG A 80 5.07 14.96 8.22
N LEU A 81 5.31 16.11 8.84
CA LEU A 81 4.63 17.32 8.42
C LEU A 81 4.98 17.54 6.95
N SER A 82 3.93 17.61 6.14
CA SER A 82 3.95 18.04 4.75
C SER A 82 4.66 19.40 4.61
N ASP A 83 5.69 19.45 3.77
CA ASP A 83 6.11 20.65 3.05
C ASP A 83 5.54 20.59 1.62
#